data_AF-A0A4S4E347-F1
#
_entry.id   AF-A0A4S4E347-F1
#
_cell.length_a   1.000
_cell.length_b   1.000
_cell.length_c   1.000
_cell.angle_alpha   90.00
_cell.angle_beta   90.00
_cell.angle_gamma   90.00
#
_symmetry.space_group_name_H-M   'P 1'
#
loop_
_entity.id
_entity.type
_entity.pdbx_description
1 polymer ?
#
loop_
_entity_poly.entity_id
_entity_poly.type
_entity_poly.pdbx_seq_one_letter_code
_entity_poly.pdbx_strand_id
1 'polypeptide(L)'
;MGFSWCSAIAVLGLLLNAVVFCKGGTTSAFVRPVEKSVDMPLDSDAFLPPRGYNAPQQVHITQGDHVGKAVIVSWITMQEAGSRIVLYWSENSKKENKAKGIVGRCKFYNYTSSHIHHCTIKNLQVSFNHFDPLVSSSDAPF
;
A
#
# COMPACT_ATOMS: atom_id res chain seq x y z
N MET A 1 2.39 -57.97 32.83
CA MET A 1 2.72 -56.61 32.35
C MET A 1 4.21 -56.40 32.47
N GLY A 2 4.99 -56.91 31.50
CA GLY A 2 6.44 -56.71 31.47
C GLY A 2 6.77 -55.73 30.36
N PHE A 3 6.87 -54.44 30.68
CA PHE A 3 7.43 -53.48 29.74
C PHE A 3 8.91 -53.85 29.58
N SER A 4 9.25 -54.53 28.47
CA SER A 4 10.63 -54.88 28.16
C SER A 4 11.44 -53.59 28.09
N TRP A 5 12.42 -53.46 28.99
CA TRP A 5 13.29 -52.29 29.08
C TRP A 5 13.94 -51.93 27.73
N CYS A 6 14.22 -52.96 26.92
CA CYS A 6 14.71 -52.80 25.54
C CYS A 6 13.71 -52.08 24.63
N SER A 7 12.40 -52.37 24.77
CA SER A 7 11.35 -51.69 24.01
C SER A 7 11.19 -50.23 24.43
N ALA A 8 11.33 -49.93 25.73
CA ALA A 8 11.28 -48.57 26.22
C ALA A 8 12.47 -47.74 25.70
N ILE A 9 13.67 -48.32 25.69
CA ILE A 9 14.88 -47.70 25.13
C ILE A 9 14.73 -47.46 23.62
N ALA A 10 14.20 -48.43 22.87
CA ALA A 10 13.99 -48.30 21.43
C ALA A 10 13.01 -47.17 21.08
N VAL A 11 11.90 -47.06 21.81
CA VAL A 11 10.91 -45.98 21.62
C VAL A 11 11.51 -44.62 21.98
N LEU A 12 12.28 -44.53 23.07
CA LEU A 12 12.96 -43.30 23.46
C LEU A 12 14.00 -42.86 22.41
N GLY A 13 14.78 -43.80 21.88
CA GLY A 13 15.73 -43.53 20.79
C GLY A 13 15.03 -43.04 19.52
N LEU A 14 13.86 -43.58 19.19
CA LEU A 14 13.06 -43.12 18.04
C LEU A 14 12.53 -41.70 18.24
N LEU A 15 12.01 -41.38 19.44
CA LEU A 15 11.51 -40.06 19.79
C LEU A 15 12.63 -38.99 19.77
N LEU A 16 13.83 -39.32 20.26
CA LEU A 16 14.97 -38.40 20.22
C LEU A 16 15.46 -38.11 18.80
N ASN A 17 15.42 -39.10 17.90
CA ASN A 17 15.73 -38.88 16.48
C ASN A 17 14.66 -38.05 15.75
N ALA A 18 13.40 -38.11 16.17
CA ALA A 18 12.33 -37.29 15.59
C ALA A 18 12.57 -35.78 15.78
N VAL A 19 13.25 -35.36 16.85
CA VAL A 19 13.60 -33.96 17.13
C VAL A 19 14.61 -33.40 16.11
N VAL A 20 15.40 -34.27 15.46
CA VAL A 20 16.41 -33.90 14.46
C VAL A 20 15.78 -33.53 13.10
N PHE A 21 14.51 -33.90 12.85
CA PHE A 21 13.80 -33.57 11.62
C PHE A 21 13.16 -32.17 11.60
N CYS A 22 13.46 -31.33 12.59
CA CYS A 22 13.08 -29.93 12.56
C CYS A 22 13.96 -29.16 11.55
N LYS A 23 13.39 -28.80 10.39
CA LYS A 23 14.00 -27.81 9.48
C LYS A 23 13.97 -26.44 10.16
N GLY A 24 14.99 -26.13 10.96
CA GLY A 24 15.22 -24.78 11.45
C GLY A 24 15.40 -23.84 10.25
N GLY A 25 14.61 -22.76 10.18
CA GLY A 25 14.74 -21.78 9.10
C GLY A 25 16.17 -21.25 9.02
N THR A 26 16.70 -21.11 7.80
CA THR A 26 18.00 -20.45 7.58
C THR A 26 17.79 -18.95 7.60
N THR A 27 18.35 -18.26 8.59
CA THR A 27 18.38 -16.80 8.62
C THR A 27 19.65 -16.31 7.91
N SER A 28 19.54 -15.23 7.13
CA SER A 28 20.70 -14.59 6.53
C SER A 28 21.66 -14.09 7.62
N ALA A 29 22.97 -14.28 7.41
CA ALA A 29 24.01 -13.70 8.25
C ALA A 29 24.15 -12.17 8.06
N PHE A 30 23.37 -11.58 7.15
CA PHE A 30 23.39 -10.15 6.88
C PHE A 30 22.94 -9.36 8.11
N VAL A 31 23.87 -8.59 8.67
CA VAL A 31 23.61 -7.57 9.68
C VAL A 31 23.73 -6.22 8.98
N ARG A 32 22.66 -5.41 9.02
CA ARG A 32 22.71 -4.04 8.49
C ARG A 32 23.79 -3.26 9.26
N PRO A 33 24.73 -2.58 8.59
CA PRO A 33 25.70 -1.71 9.25
C PRO A 33 24.99 -0.68 10.14
N VAL A 34 25.56 -0.36 11.31
CA VAL A 34 25.03 0.66 12.25
C VAL A 34 25.36 2.08 11.76
N GLU A 35 25.41 2.29 10.45
CA GLU A 35 25.49 3.63 9.91
C GLU A 35 24.17 4.34 10.21
N LYS A 36 24.25 5.56 10.76
CA LYS A 36 23.06 6.38 10.96
C LYS A 36 22.47 6.64 9.58
N SER A 37 21.22 6.23 9.37
CA SER A 37 20.47 6.67 8.19
C SER A 37 20.36 8.19 8.25
N VAL A 38 20.92 8.87 7.26
CA VAL A 38 20.77 10.31 7.09
C VAL A 38 19.49 10.54 6.31
N ASP A 39 18.61 11.39 6.83
CA ASP A 39 17.38 11.76 6.14
C ASP A 39 17.70 12.53 4.85
N MET A 40 16.91 12.28 3.81
CA MET A 40 17.03 13.03 2.56
C MET A 40 16.74 14.53 2.85
N PRO A 41 17.58 15.46 2.39
CA PRO A 41 17.31 16.89 2.48
C PRO A 41 15.98 17.28 1.83
N LEU A 42 15.28 18.30 2.35
CA LEU A 42 13.96 18.72 1.84
C LEU A 42 13.98 19.25 0.40
N ASP A 43 15.14 19.67 -0.09
CA ASP A 43 15.39 20.14 -1.45
C ASP A 43 15.82 19.02 -2.41
N SER A 44 15.82 17.76 -1.95
CA SER A 44 16.03 16.60 -2.82
C SER A 44 14.99 16.54 -3.94
N ASP A 45 15.41 16.05 -5.10
CA ASP A 45 14.56 15.86 -6.28
C ASP A 45 13.30 15.01 -6.01
N ALA A 46 13.42 14.00 -5.14
CA ALA A 46 12.32 13.15 -4.70
C ALA A 46 11.18 13.91 -3.95
N PHE A 47 11.44 15.11 -3.44
CA PHE A 47 10.47 15.93 -2.71
C PHE A 47 9.96 17.15 -3.50
N LEU A 48 10.38 17.28 -4.77
CA LEU A 48 9.90 18.38 -5.60
C LEU A 48 8.37 18.30 -5.79
N PRO A 49 7.64 19.41 -5.58
CA PRO A 49 6.20 19.43 -5.78
C PRO A 49 5.85 19.30 -7.27
N PRO A 50 4.69 18.71 -7.59
CA PRO A 50 4.21 18.67 -8.97
C PRO A 50 3.97 20.08 -9.50
N ARG A 51 4.21 20.26 -10.81
CA ARG A 51 4.01 21.55 -11.48
C ARG A 51 2.51 21.83 -11.65
N GLY A 52 2.15 23.10 -11.55
CA GLY A 52 0.78 23.59 -11.77
C GLY A 52 0.09 24.04 -10.49
N TYR A 53 -0.86 24.95 -10.64
CA TYR A 53 -1.62 25.46 -9.51
C TYR A 53 -2.48 24.36 -8.89
N ASN A 54 -2.36 24.18 -7.58
CA ASN A 54 -3.09 23.20 -6.77
C ASN A 54 -3.00 21.75 -7.33
N ALA A 55 -1.89 21.41 -7.99
CA ALA A 55 -1.67 20.10 -8.58
C ALA A 55 -1.72 18.99 -7.51
N PRO A 56 -2.39 17.85 -7.77
CA PRO A 56 -2.44 16.72 -6.84
C PRO A 56 -1.03 16.21 -6.54
N GLN A 57 -0.72 16.05 -5.26
CA GLN A 57 0.55 15.48 -4.79
C GLN A 57 0.30 14.32 -3.82
N GLN A 58 1.36 13.55 -3.53
CA GLN A 58 1.29 12.38 -2.63
C GLN A 58 0.21 11.38 -3.07
N VAL A 59 0.07 11.20 -4.38
CA VAL A 59 -0.91 10.27 -4.97
C VAL A 59 -0.53 8.85 -4.62
N HIS A 60 -1.46 8.09 -4.06
CA HIS A 60 -1.27 6.68 -3.77
C HIS A 60 -2.57 5.91 -3.98
N ILE A 61 -2.42 4.63 -4.33
CA ILE A 61 -3.52 3.73 -4.64
C ILE A 61 -3.39 2.49 -3.76
N THR A 62 -4.50 2.06 -3.18
CA THR A 62 -4.57 0.82 -2.40
C THR A 62 -5.76 -0.02 -2.82
N GLN A 63 -5.76 -1.31 -2.48
CA GLN A 63 -6.91 -2.18 -2.71
C GLN A 63 -8.12 -1.68 -1.89
N GLY A 64 -9.28 -1.59 -2.53
CA GLY A 64 -10.50 -0.98 -1.96
C GLY A 64 -11.60 -1.96 -1.57
N ASP A 65 -11.41 -3.26 -1.80
CA ASP A 65 -12.34 -4.32 -1.41
C ASP A 65 -11.60 -5.63 -1.09
N HIS A 66 -12.33 -6.66 -0.65
CA HIS A 66 -11.73 -7.95 -0.28
C HIS A 66 -11.37 -8.85 -1.47
N VAL A 67 -11.82 -8.51 -2.69
CA VAL A 67 -11.76 -9.40 -3.86
C VAL A 67 -10.98 -8.81 -5.04
N GLY A 68 -10.36 -7.64 -4.88
CA GLY A 68 -9.56 -6.99 -5.91
C GLY A 68 -10.38 -6.33 -7.03
N LYS A 69 -11.64 -5.96 -6.78
CA LYS A 69 -12.52 -5.27 -7.75
C LYS A 69 -12.77 -3.80 -7.40
N ALA A 70 -12.04 -3.29 -6.41
CA ALA A 70 -12.06 -1.88 -6.08
C ALA A 70 -10.64 -1.39 -5.73
N VAL A 71 -10.41 -0.10 -5.97
CA VAL A 71 -9.21 0.61 -5.53
C VAL A 71 -9.60 1.89 -4.82
N ILE A 72 -8.80 2.31 -3.84
CA ILE A 72 -8.90 3.61 -3.19
C ILE A 72 -7.79 4.48 -3.75
N VAL A 73 -8.16 5.52 -4.48
CA VAL A 73 -7.25 6.56 -4.96
C VAL A 73 -7.24 7.68 -3.95
N SER A 74 -6.04 8.04 -3.48
CA SER A 74 -5.86 9.08 -2.46
C SER A 74 -4.81 10.09 -2.91
N TRP A 75 -5.04 11.37 -2.65
CA TRP A 75 -4.13 12.45 -3.00
C TRP A 75 -4.31 13.66 -2.09
N ILE A 76 -3.40 14.62 -2.19
CA ILE A 76 -3.45 15.87 -1.43
C ILE A 76 -3.45 17.06 -2.39
N THR A 77 -4.25 18.08 -2.09
CA THR A 77 -4.18 19.42 -2.71
C THR A 77 -3.77 20.48 -1.68
N MET A 78 -2.76 21.27 -2.03
CA MET A 78 -2.05 22.13 -1.07
C MET A 78 -2.75 23.46 -0.79
N GLN A 79 -3.28 24.13 -1.81
CA GLN A 79 -3.84 25.47 -1.69
C GLN A 79 -5.31 25.42 -1.27
N GLU A 80 -6.12 24.62 -1.97
CA GLU A 80 -7.57 24.56 -1.76
C GLU A 80 -8.10 23.14 -1.96
N ALA A 81 -9.33 22.89 -1.48
CA ALA A 81 -9.94 21.57 -1.56
C ALA A 81 -9.95 21.04 -3.00
N GLY A 82 -10.27 21.87 -4.00
CA GLY A 82 -10.32 21.44 -5.39
C GLY A 82 -11.39 20.36 -5.63
N SER A 83 -11.28 19.70 -6.79
CA SER A 83 -12.22 18.65 -7.17
C SER A 83 -11.98 17.36 -6.38
N ARG A 84 -13.06 16.63 -6.12
CA ARG A 84 -13.05 15.30 -5.49
C ARG A 84 -13.41 14.18 -6.49
N ILE A 85 -13.26 14.47 -7.78
CA ILE A 85 -13.63 13.58 -8.86
C ILE A 85 -12.38 12.88 -9.40
N VAL A 86 -12.47 11.56 -9.50
CA VAL A 86 -11.49 10.74 -10.24
C VAL A 86 -12.10 10.31 -11.55
N LEU A 87 -11.38 10.57 -12.64
CA LEU A 87 -11.72 10.12 -13.98
C LEU A 87 -10.97 8.82 -14.26
N TYR A 88 -11.66 7.82 -14.78
CA TYR A 88 -11.07 6.51 -15.06
C TYR A 88 -11.77 5.81 -16.21
N TRP A 89 -11.01 4.98 -16.92
CA TRP A 89 -11.48 4.14 -18.01
C TRP A 89 -10.59 2.90 -18.09
N SER A 90 -11.05 1.85 -18.76
CA SER A 90 -10.16 0.77 -19.18
C SER A 90 -9.40 1.19 -20.43
N GLU A 91 -8.17 0.71 -20.59
CA GLU A 91 -7.25 1.09 -21.69
C GLU A 91 -7.92 1.12 -23.08
N ASN A 92 -8.78 0.14 -23.38
CA ASN A 92 -9.45 0.00 -24.69
C ASN A 92 -10.88 0.59 -24.73
N SER A 93 -11.31 1.29 -23.68
CA SER A 93 -12.62 1.93 -23.61
C SER A 93 -12.56 3.38 -24.06
N LYS A 94 -13.47 3.76 -24.97
CA LYS A 94 -13.73 5.17 -25.30
C LYS A 94 -14.63 5.88 -24.29
N LYS A 95 -15.15 5.14 -23.31
CA LYS A 95 -16.05 5.64 -22.28
C LYS A 95 -15.26 5.97 -21.02
N GLU A 96 -15.25 7.26 -20.68
CA GLU A 96 -14.78 7.78 -19.40
C GLU A 96 -15.85 7.56 -18.32
N ASN A 97 -15.41 7.12 -17.14
CA ASN A 97 -16.24 7.00 -15.95
C ASN A 97 -15.75 7.99 -14.89
N LYS A 98 -16.65 8.35 -13.97
CA LYS A 98 -16.37 9.27 -12.87
C LYS A 98 -16.67 8.61 -11.54
N ALA A 99 -15.77 8.77 -10.58
CA ALA A 99 -15.99 8.40 -9.19
C ALA A 99 -15.88 9.65 -8.31
N LYS A 100 -16.80 9.79 -7.36
CA LYS A 100 -16.83 10.93 -6.43
C LYS A 100 -16.30 10.49 -5.07
N GLY A 101 -15.22 11.13 -4.64
CA GLY A 101 -14.59 10.91 -3.35
C GLY A 101 -15.10 11.83 -2.25
N ILE A 102 -14.34 11.82 -1.15
CA ILE A 102 -14.48 12.70 0.00
C ILE A 102 -13.18 13.49 0.21
N VAL A 103 -13.29 14.65 0.85
CA VAL A 103 -12.15 15.50 1.20
C VAL A 103 -12.21 15.84 2.68
N GLY A 104 -11.06 15.80 3.35
CA GLY A 104 -10.93 16.08 4.78
C GLY A 104 -9.61 16.75 5.11
N ARG A 105 -9.47 17.17 6.37
CA ARG A 105 -8.23 17.72 6.94
C ARG A 105 -8.07 17.21 8.36
N CYS A 106 -6.83 17.03 8.78
CA CYS A 106 -6.46 16.59 10.13
C CYS A 106 -5.61 17.66 10.80
N LYS A 107 -5.67 17.73 12.13
CA LYS A 107 -4.81 18.59 12.95
C LYS A 107 -3.99 17.73 13.89
N PHE A 108 -2.71 18.06 14.04
CA PHE A 108 -1.80 17.42 14.97
C PHE A 108 -0.93 18.51 15.61
N TYR A 109 -1.15 18.80 16.89
CA TYR A 109 -0.53 19.95 17.58
C TYR A 109 -0.75 21.27 16.82
N ASN A 110 0.32 21.99 16.47
CA ASN A 110 0.28 23.21 15.67
C ASN A 110 0.27 22.96 14.15
N TYR A 111 0.35 21.70 13.72
CA TYR A 111 0.26 21.32 12.31
C TYR A 111 -1.19 21.10 11.89
N THR A 112 -1.57 21.68 10.76
CA THR A 112 -2.83 21.39 10.06
C THR A 112 -2.49 20.81 8.70
N SER A 113 -3.05 19.64 8.38
CA SER A 113 -2.85 19.03 7.08
C SER A 113 -3.49 19.86 5.97
N SER A 114 -2.94 19.73 4.77
CA SER A 114 -3.60 20.13 3.53
C SER A 114 -4.85 19.28 3.27
N HIS A 115 -5.51 19.50 2.14
CA HIS A 115 -6.76 18.82 1.80
C HIS A 115 -6.48 17.40 1.34
N ILE A 116 -6.90 16.42 2.14
CA ILE A 116 -6.69 14.99 1.89
C ILE A 116 -7.94 14.43 1.23
N HIS A 117 -7.76 13.78 0.08
CA HIS A 117 -8.83 13.19 -0.71
C HIS A 117 -8.75 11.69 -0.68
N HIS A 118 -9.92 11.05 -0.62
CA HIS A 118 -10.07 9.60 -0.81
C HIS A 118 -11.24 9.32 -1.74
N CYS A 119 -11.00 8.55 -2.79
CA CYS A 119 -12.02 8.13 -3.75
C CYS A 119 -11.95 6.63 -3.97
N THR A 120 -13.03 5.92 -3.66
CA THR A 120 -13.14 4.48 -3.94
C THR A 120 -13.75 4.27 -5.31
N ILE A 121 -12.99 3.68 -6.22
CA ILE A 121 -13.48 3.19 -7.52
C ILE A 121 -13.86 1.73 -7.33
N LYS A 122 -15.09 1.36 -7.70
CA LYS A 122 -15.66 0.02 -7.50
C LYS A 122 -16.04 -0.62 -8.83
N ASN A 123 -16.35 -1.92 -8.77
CA ASN A 123 -16.81 -2.72 -9.92
C ASN A 123 -15.80 -2.74 -11.07
N LEU A 124 -14.50 -2.70 -10.72
CA LEU A 124 -13.43 -2.85 -11.69
C LEU A 124 -13.40 -4.29 -12.21
N GLN A 125 -13.08 -4.43 -13.49
CA GLN A 125 -12.75 -5.74 -14.03
C GLN A 125 -11.39 -6.15 -13.49
N VAL A 126 -11.29 -7.40 -13.03
CA VAL A 126 -10.01 -7.94 -12.58
C VAL A 126 -9.17 -8.20 -13.83
N SER A 127 -8.20 -7.33 -14.09
CA SER A 127 -7.19 -7.49 -15.12
C SER A 127 -5.81 -7.58 -14.48
N PHE A 128 -4.95 -8.46 -14.99
CA PHE A 128 -3.57 -8.62 -14.51
C PHE A 128 -2.63 -7.47 -14.94
N ASN A 129 -3.12 -6.49 -15.71
CA ASN A 129 -2.31 -5.43 -16.31
C ASN A 129 -2.74 -4.02 -15.84
N HIS A 130 -1.74 -3.12 -15.84
CA HIS A 130 -1.64 -1.75 -15.33
C HIS A 130 -2.93 -0.90 -15.34
N PHE A 131 -3.15 -0.12 -14.27
CA PHE A 131 -4.26 0.84 -14.12
C PHE A 131 -3.70 2.23 -13.78
N ASP A 132 -3.91 3.22 -14.66
CA ASP A 132 -3.49 4.61 -14.48
C ASP A 132 -4.71 5.53 -14.24
N PRO A 133 -5.01 5.93 -12.99
CA PRO A 133 -6.10 6.87 -12.72
C PRO A 133 -5.69 8.33 -13.00
N LEU A 134 -6.60 9.13 -13.58
CA LEU A 134 -6.44 10.58 -13.68
C LEU A 134 -7.26 11.31 -12.61
N VAL A 135 -6.58 12.20 -11.87
CA VAL A 135 -7.20 13.07 -10.87
C VAL A 135 -7.30 14.48 -11.46
N SER A 136 -8.52 15.01 -11.59
CA SER A 136 -8.73 16.39 -12.04
C SER A 136 -8.54 17.37 -10.88
N SER A 137 -7.82 18.48 -11.11
CA SER A 137 -7.66 19.56 -10.13
C SER A 137 -8.68 20.70 -10.27
N SER A 138 -9.51 20.71 -11.32
CA SER A 138 -10.47 21.78 -11.59
C SER A 138 -11.90 21.25 -11.80
N ASP A 139 -12.88 22.02 -11.34
CA ASP A 139 -14.32 21.82 -11.61
C ASP A 139 -14.74 22.46 -12.96
N ALA A 140 -13.79 22.75 -13.85
CA ALA A 140 -14.10 23.27 -15.17
C ALA A 140 -14.70 22.14 -16.03
N PRO A 141 -15.88 22.34 -16.65
CA PRO A 141 -16.27 21.47 -17.75
C PRO A 141 -15.24 21.68 -18.88
N PHE A 142 -14.66 20.59 -19.36
CA PHE A 142 -14.08 20.58 -20.70
C PHE A 142 -15.19 20.76 -21.74
#